data_AF-N8WZN3-F1
#
_entry.id   AF-N8WZN3-F1
#
_cell.length_a   1.000
_cell.length_b   1.000
_cell.length_c   1.000
_cell.angle_alpha   90.00
_cell.angle_beta   90.00
_cell.angle_gamma   90.00
#
_symmetry.space_group_name_H-M   'P 1'
#
loop_
_entity.id
_entity.type
_entity.pdbx_description
1 polymer ?
#
loop_
_entity_poly.entity_id
_entity_poly.type
_entity_poly.pdbx_seq_one_letter_code
_entity_poly.pdbx_strand_id
1 'polypeptide(L)'
;MAESFWPSGNDQTIICTDLNIKEFCKLWGSPFIQDYEDGLGWFDSTYLYDSQLINTPIVFIKYLESPYSYTLVMIDEQIKDVRAYEDFIIDKYLINSYIDRRKSAYKDN
;
A
#
# COMPACT_ATOMS: atom_id res chain seq x y z
N MET A 1 3.96 -22.86 2.78
CA MET A 1 4.44 -21.51 2.39
C MET A 1 3.21 -20.78 1.88
N ALA A 2 2.83 -19.68 2.51
CA ALA A 2 1.76 -18.84 1.96
C ALA A 2 2.24 -18.35 0.60
N GLU A 3 1.45 -18.57 -0.45
CA GLU A 3 1.76 -18.03 -1.77
C GLU A 3 1.83 -16.51 -1.63
N SER A 4 2.97 -15.92 -2.03
CA SER A 4 3.15 -14.47 -1.99
C SER A 4 2.12 -13.83 -2.91
N PHE A 5 1.53 -12.70 -2.48
CA PHE A 5 0.68 -11.87 -3.34
C PHE A 5 1.44 -11.35 -4.58
N TRP A 6 2.78 -11.43 -4.57
CA TRP A 6 3.67 -10.88 -5.58
C TRP A 6 4.25 -11.95 -6.51
N PRO A 7 4.19 -11.75 -7.84
CA PRO A 7 4.97 -12.52 -8.81
C PRO A 7 6.47 -12.62 -8.49
N SER A 8 7.10 -11.54 -8.01
CA SER A 8 8.52 -11.53 -7.65
C SER A 8 8.83 -12.17 -6.29
N GLY A 9 7.81 -12.35 -5.45
CA GLY A 9 7.96 -12.68 -4.04
C GLY A 9 8.28 -11.48 -3.15
N ASN A 10 8.62 -10.32 -3.71
CA ASN A 10 9.03 -9.11 -2.98
C ASN A 10 8.08 -7.93 -3.21
N ASP A 11 7.89 -7.12 -2.18
CA ASP A 11 7.20 -5.84 -2.26
C ASP A 11 8.16 -4.65 -2.30
N GLN A 12 7.65 -3.52 -2.77
CA GLN A 12 8.25 -2.22 -2.52
C GLN A 12 7.21 -1.24 -1.98
N THR A 13 7.53 -0.57 -0.87
CA THR A 13 6.72 0.55 -0.36
C THR A 13 6.95 1.80 -1.21
N ILE A 14 5.88 2.31 -1.82
CA ILE A 14 5.93 3.48 -2.72
C ILE A 14 5.32 4.75 -2.11
N ILE A 15 4.34 4.63 -1.22
CA ILE A 15 3.71 5.76 -0.55
C ILE A 15 3.63 5.49 0.96
N CYS A 16 3.89 6.51 1.78
CA CYS A 16 3.48 6.55 3.17
C CYS A 16 2.38 7.61 3.30
N THR A 17 1.24 7.26 3.87
CA THR A 17 0.07 8.13 3.99
C THR A 17 -0.64 7.89 5.33
N ASP A 18 -1.35 8.89 5.84
CA ASP A 18 -2.28 8.65 6.95
C ASP A 18 -3.66 8.30 6.39
N LEU A 19 -3.97 7.01 6.40
CA LEU A 19 -5.22 6.45 5.87
C LEU A 19 -5.86 5.54 6.91
N ASN A 20 -7.15 5.73 7.17
CA ASN A 20 -7.95 4.76 7.92
C ASN A 20 -8.36 3.60 7.00
N ILE A 21 -7.65 2.47 7.10
CA ILE A 21 -7.85 1.29 6.23
C ILE A 21 -9.29 0.77 6.34
N LYS A 22 -9.90 0.78 7.52
CA LYS A 22 -11.26 0.26 7.72
C LYS A 22 -12.31 1.10 6.99
N GLU A 23 -12.16 2.44 6.99
CA GLU A 23 -13.05 3.34 6.24
C GLU A 23 -12.79 3.23 4.75
N PHE A 24 -11.52 3.13 4.35
CA PHE A 24 -11.12 2.91 2.98
C PHE A 24 -11.76 1.64 2.38
N CYS A 25 -11.71 0.52 3.09
CA CYS A 25 -12.33 -0.73 2.67
C CYS A 25 -13.83 -0.58 2.43
N LYS A 26 -14.54 0.18 3.28
CA LYS A 26 -15.98 0.43 3.11
C LYS A 26 -16.26 1.27 1.87
N LEU A 27 -15.44 2.29 1.60
CA LEU A 27 -15.61 3.18 0.46
C LEU A 27 -15.39 2.45 -0.87
N TRP A 28 -14.38 1.58 -0.93
CA TRP A 28 -13.95 0.92 -2.16
C TRP A 28 -14.43 -0.52 -2.32
N GLY A 29 -15.14 -1.06 -1.33
CA GLY A 29 -15.61 -2.45 -1.34
C GLY A 29 -14.45 -3.47 -1.33
N SER A 30 -13.32 -3.11 -0.73
CA SER A 30 -12.13 -3.97 -0.66
C SER A 30 -12.12 -4.83 0.61
N PRO A 31 -11.42 -5.97 0.61
CA PRO A 31 -11.35 -6.83 1.79
C PRO A 31 -10.59 -6.12 2.92
N PHE A 32 -11.14 -6.14 4.13
CA PHE A 32 -10.44 -5.70 5.33
C PHE A 32 -9.81 -6.92 6.01
N ILE A 33 -8.52 -6.84 6.27
CA ILE A 33 -7.75 -7.88 6.95
C ILE A 33 -7.16 -7.25 8.21
N GLN A 34 -7.28 -7.96 9.33
CA GLN A 34 -6.58 -7.62 10.57
C GLN A 34 -5.90 -8.89 11.05
N ASP A 35 -4.60 -8.81 11.24
CA ASP A 35 -3.79 -9.97 11.62
C ASP A 35 -2.58 -9.53 12.47
N TYR A 36 -1.83 -10.51 12.97
CA TYR A 36 -0.66 -10.30 13.81
C TYR A 36 0.58 -10.87 13.16
N GLU A 37 1.64 -10.07 13.08
CA GLU A 37 2.96 -10.48 12.57
C GLU A 37 3.99 -10.48 13.69
N ASP A 38 4.67 -11.62 13.91
CA ASP A 38 5.68 -11.74 14.96
C ASP A 38 6.83 -10.74 14.75
N GLY A 39 7.16 -9.98 15.79
CA GLY A 39 8.14 -8.90 15.74
C GLY A 39 7.64 -7.55 15.20
N LEU A 40 6.49 -7.50 14.51
CA LEU A 40 5.91 -6.26 13.97
C LEU A 40 4.56 -5.87 14.61
N GLY A 41 3.88 -6.83 15.24
CA GLY A 41 2.65 -6.62 16.00
C GLY A 41 1.39 -6.74 15.17
N TRP A 42 0.29 -6.21 15.71
CA TRP A 42 -0.99 -6.16 15.00
C TRP A 42 -0.95 -5.19 13.83
N PHE A 43 -1.56 -5.58 12.72
CA PHE A 43 -1.71 -4.73 11.55
C PHE A 43 -3.11 -4.82 10.94
N ASP A 44 -3.54 -3.70 10.36
CA ASP A 44 -4.67 -3.65 9.44
C ASP A 44 -4.13 -3.63 8.01
N SER A 45 -4.75 -4.37 7.10
CA SER A 45 -4.40 -4.33 5.69
C SER A 45 -5.59 -4.51 4.76
N THR A 46 -5.38 -4.12 3.50
CA THR A 46 -6.28 -4.38 2.39
C THR A 46 -5.48 -4.45 1.10
N TYR A 47 -6.11 -4.98 0.04
CA TYR A 47 -5.54 -4.97 -1.30
C TYR A 47 -6.60 -4.65 -2.34
N LEU A 48 -6.16 -4.07 -3.45
CA LEU A 48 -6.98 -3.72 -4.60
C LEU A 48 -6.31 -4.21 -5.88
N TYR A 49 -7.13 -4.60 -6.86
CA TYR A 49 -6.70 -4.78 -8.25
C TYR A 49 -7.33 -3.67 -9.07
N ASP A 50 -6.54 -3.04 -9.94
CA ASP A 50 -7.06 -2.05 -10.89
C ASP A 50 -6.74 -2.45 -12.31
N SER A 51 -7.76 -2.43 -13.18
CA SER A 51 -7.61 -2.79 -14.59
C SER A 51 -6.75 -1.83 -15.40
N GLN A 52 -6.55 -0.59 -14.92
CA GLN A 52 -5.68 0.40 -15.58
C GLN A 52 -4.20 0.17 -15.26
N LEU A 53 -3.93 -0.60 -14.20
CA LEU A 53 -2.59 -1.04 -13.86
C LEU A 53 -2.36 -2.42 -14.48
N ILE A 54 -1.09 -2.77 -14.69
CA ILE A 54 -0.72 -4.18 -14.89
C ILE A 54 -1.31 -4.90 -13.68
N ASN A 55 -2.16 -5.91 -13.92
CA ASN A 55 -3.07 -6.58 -12.98
C ASN A 55 -2.36 -7.16 -11.74
N THR A 56 -1.77 -6.28 -10.96
CA THR A 56 -0.86 -6.46 -9.85
C THR A 56 -1.53 -5.77 -8.68
N PRO A 57 -1.60 -6.42 -7.50
CA PRO A 57 -2.31 -5.83 -6.40
C PRO A 57 -1.60 -4.56 -5.91
N ILE A 58 -2.39 -3.61 -5.42
CA ILE A 58 -1.92 -2.51 -4.58
C ILE A 58 -2.30 -2.89 -3.16
N VAL A 59 -1.31 -3.02 -2.28
CA VAL A 59 -1.52 -3.41 -0.89
C VAL A 59 -1.38 -2.17 0.00
N PHE A 60 -2.29 -2.02 0.94
CA PHE A 60 -2.24 -1.00 1.98
C PHE A 60 -2.08 -1.72 3.31
N ILE A 61 -1.10 -1.35 4.12
CA ILE A 61 -0.85 -1.95 5.44
C ILE A 61 -0.53 -0.88 6.47
N LYS A 62 -1.10 -1.01 7.67
CA LYS A 62 -0.85 -0.13 8.81
C LYS A 62 -0.58 -0.98 10.04
N TYR A 63 0.65 -0.90 10.56
CA TYR A 63 1.01 -1.50 11.84
C TYR A 63 0.44 -0.64 12.98
N LEU A 64 -0.41 -1.24 13.81
CA LEU A 64 -1.17 -0.56 14.86
C LEU A 64 -0.33 -0.27 16.10
N GLU A 65 0.70 -1.08 16.32
CA GLU A 65 1.58 -0.99 17.49
C GLU A 65 2.90 -0.26 17.17
N SER A 66 3.08 0.20 15.93
CA SER A 66 4.24 0.99 15.53
C SER A 66 4.20 2.39 16.17
N PRO A 67 5.33 2.91 16.70
CA PRO A 67 5.41 4.27 17.22
C PRO A 67 5.17 5.34 16.14
N TYR A 68 5.39 4.98 14.87
CA TYR A 68 5.06 5.79 13.71
C TYR A 68 4.03 5.03 12.87
N SER A 69 2.74 5.21 13.20
CA SER A 69 1.65 4.48 12.56
C SER A 69 1.18 5.18 11.29
N TYR A 70 1.88 4.90 10.19
CA TYR A 70 1.48 5.28 8.84
C TYR A 70 0.90 4.08 8.10
N THR A 71 0.05 4.37 7.12
CA THR A 71 -0.35 3.39 6.12
C THR A 71 0.71 3.36 5.02
N LEU A 72 1.32 2.20 4.83
CA LEU A 72 2.26 1.91 3.77
C LEU A 72 1.47 1.41 2.56
N VAL A 73 1.76 1.99 1.39
CA VAL A 73 1.23 1.51 0.11
C VAL A 73 2.34 0.78 -0.62
N MET A 74 2.07 -0.46 -0.97
CA MET A 74 3.02 -1.41 -1.52
C MET A 74 2.55 -1.96 -2.86
N ILE A 75 3.51 -2.19 -3.75
CA ILE A 75 3.33 -2.82 -5.06
C ILE A 75 4.47 -3.82 -5.29
N ASP A 76 4.37 -4.66 -6.34
CA ASP A 76 5.46 -5.58 -6.71
C ASP A 76 6.76 -4.82 -7.04
N GLU A 77 7.90 -5.30 -6.53
CA GLU A 77 9.23 -4.75 -6.80
C GLU A 77 9.63 -4.73 -8.29
N GLN A 78 9.01 -5.58 -9.12
CA GLN A 78 9.25 -5.60 -10.57
C GLN A 78 8.75 -4.35 -11.29
N ILE A 79 7.78 -3.62 -10.72
CA ILE A 79 7.23 -2.40 -11.33
C ILE A 79 8.32 -1.32 -11.36
N LYS A 80 8.66 -0.90 -12.59
CA LYS A 80 9.74 0.08 -12.85
C LYS A 80 9.26 1.51 -12.83
N ASP A 81 8.07 1.77 -13.40
CA ASP A 81 7.47 3.10 -13.42
C ASP A 81 6.70 3.39 -12.12
N VAL A 82 7.45 3.53 -11.04
CA VAL A 82 6.90 3.80 -9.70
C VAL A 82 6.14 5.13 -9.67
N ARG A 83 6.60 6.14 -10.40
CA ARG A 83 5.98 7.47 -10.39
C ARG A 83 4.58 7.44 -10.98
N ALA A 84 4.38 6.75 -12.11
CA ALA A 84 3.06 6.60 -12.71
C ALA A 84 2.07 5.87 -11.77
N TYR A 85 2.54 4.84 -11.06
CA TYR A 85 1.72 4.14 -10.06
C TYR A 85 1.37 5.04 -8.87
N GLU A 86 2.34 5.80 -8.36
CA GLU A 86 2.09 6.75 -7.28
C GLU A 86 1.06 7.79 -7.69
N ASP A 87 1.23 8.43 -8.86
CA ASP A 87 0.32 9.47 -9.35
C ASP A 87 -1.10 8.89 -9.51
N PHE A 88 -1.24 7.70 -10.12
CA PHE A 88 -2.53 7.01 -10.24
C PHE A 88 -3.18 6.72 -8.89
N ILE A 89 -2.44 6.15 -7.94
CA ILE A 89 -2.96 5.80 -6.62
C ILE A 89 -3.37 7.05 -5.85
N ILE A 90 -2.57 8.12 -5.94
CA ILE A 90 -2.87 9.39 -5.28
C ILE A 90 -4.16 9.97 -5.85
N ASP A 91 -4.25 10.12 -7.16
CA ASP A 91 -5.39 10.75 -7.81
C ASP A 91 -6.69 9.95 -7.61
N LYS A 92 -6.60 8.62 -7.63
CA LYS A 92 -7.79 7.76 -7.54
C LYS A 92 -8.21 7.45 -6.10
N TYR A 93 -7.26 7.06 -5.26
CA TYR A 93 -7.54 6.45 -3.96
C TYR A 93 -7.22 7.36 -2.78
N LEU A 94 -6.27 8.28 -2.95
CA LEU A 94 -5.73 9.09 -1.85
C LEU A 94 -5.89 10.61 -2.07
N ILE A 95 -6.79 11.04 -2.96
CA ILE A 95 -6.92 12.46 -3.39
C ILE A 95 -7.13 13.43 -2.22
N ASN A 96 -7.74 12.97 -1.13
CA ASN A 96 -7.98 13.74 0.09
C ASN A 96 -7.15 13.26 1.30
N SER A 97 -6.16 12.39 1.08
CA SER A 97 -5.31 11.86 2.15
C SER A 97 -4.04 12.69 2.29
N TYR A 98 -3.51 12.78 3.51
CA TYR A 98 -2.20 13.37 3.74
C TYR A 98 -1.09 12.41 3.29
N ILE A 99 -0.27 12.85 2.34
CA ILE A 99 0.87 12.07 1.83
C ILE A 99 2.13 12.49 2.57
N ASP A 100 2.66 11.60 3.42
CA ASP A 100 3.91 11.81 4.16
C ASP A 100 5.13 11.60 3.27
N ARG A 101 5.12 10.54 2.44
CA ARG A 101 6.25 10.17 1.60
C ARG A 101 5.82 9.59 0.26
N ARG A 102 6.56 9.95 -0.79
CA ARG A 102 6.54 9.30 -2.11
C ARG A 102 7.93 8.73 -2.41
N LYS A 103 8.05 7.48 -2.83
CA LYS A 103 9.36 6.86 -3.16
C LYS A 103 10.03 7.55 -4.33
N SER A 104 9.26 7.95 -5.36
CA SER A 104 9.81 8.62 -6.54
C SER A 104 10.47 9.97 -6.22
N ALA A 105 10.02 10.67 -5.18
CA ALA A 105 10.58 11.97 -4.76
C ALA A 105 12.01 11.87 -4.20
N TYR A 106 12.53 10.68 -3.91
CA TYR A 106 13.87 10.46 -3.35
C TYR A 106 14.85 9.84 -4.36
N LYS A 107 14.45 9.55 -5.59
CA LYS A 107 15.36 9.03 -6.64
C LYS A 107 16.21 10.11 -7.32
N ASP A 108 16.00 11.38 -6.99
CA ASP A 108 16.72 12.52 -7.59
C ASP A 108 17.87 13.07 -6.70
N ASN A 109 18.36 12.31 -5.71
CA ASN A 109 19.57 12.63 -4.93
C ASN A 109 20.68 11.60 -5.14
#